data_AF-A0A563UGG0-F1
#
_entry.id   AF-A0A563UGG0-F1
#
_cell.length_a   1.000
_cell.length_b   1.000
_cell.length_c   1.000
_cell.angle_alpha   90.00
_cell.angle_beta   90.00
_cell.angle_gamma   90.00
#
_symmetry.space_group_name_H-M   'P 1'
#
loop_
_entity.id
_entity.type
_entity.pdbx_description
1 polymer ?
#
loop_
_entity_poly.entity_id
_entity_poly.type
_entity_poly.pdbx_seq_one_letter_code
_entity_poly.pdbx_strand_id
1 'polypeptide(L)'
;MDSIGIVNGFQWIDGSFLENIEVLENRDPNDLDIVTFHGFLDTHILHNITTSFPEFSSSIQSKTNFLLDHYPVDFTYHPIVTVEATRYWLQLFSHNRKGVWKGIVQLPLNTSSENELALDFLNGLGI
;
A
#
# COMPACT_ATOMS: atom_id res chain seq x y z
N MET A 1 5.50 -1.84 -9.64
CA MET A 1 4.65 -0.67 -9.96
C MET A 1 5.31 0.18 -11.05
N ASP A 2 6.58 0.52 -10.90
CA ASP A 2 7.35 1.31 -11.89
C ASP A 2 7.33 0.68 -13.31
N SER A 3 7.62 -0.62 -13.41
CA SER A 3 7.67 -1.37 -14.68
C SER A 3 6.35 -1.42 -15.46
N ILE A 4 5.22 -1.15 -14.80
CA ILE A 4 3.88 -1.14 -15.40
C ILE A 4 3.32 0.29 -15.52
N GLY A 5 4.11 1.32 -15.19
CA GLY A 5 3.75 2.73 -15.38
C GLY A 5 3.07 3.42 -14.20
N ILE A 6 3.00 2.79 -13.03
CA ILE A 6 2.44 3.42 -11.82
C ILE A 6 3.56 4.12 -11.06
N VAL A 7 3.86 5.36 -11.45
CA VAL A 7 5.03 6.11 -10.95
C VAL A 7 4.68 7.40 -10.20
N ASN A 8 3.45 7.90 -10.33
CA ASN A 8 3.03 9.14 -9.69
C ASN A 8 2.18 8.85 -8.46
N GLY A 9 2.70 9.19 -7.27
CA GLY A 9 1.94 9.09 -6.03
C GLY A 9 2.73 8.54 -4.86
N PHE A 10 2.00 7.96 -3.90
CA PHE A 10 2.55 7.40 -2.67
C PHE A 10 1.62 6.31 -2.13
N GLN A 11 2.13 5.55 -1.16
CA GLN A 11 1.39 4.54 -0.43
C GLN A 11 1.28 4.92 1.03
N TRP A 12 0.11 4.70 1.62
CA TRP A 12 -0.07 4.59 3.05
C TRP A 12 -0.10 3.12 3.42
N ILE A 13 0.71 2.76 4.40
CA ILE A 13 0.86 1.40 4.90
C ILE A 13 0.36 1.38 6.35
N ASP A 14 -0.46 0.37 6.64
CA ASP A 14 -0.99 0.08 7.96
C ASP A 14 -1.16 -1.44 8.17
N GLY A 15 -1.92 -1.84 9.19
CA GLY A 15 -2.18 -3.23 9.55
C GLY A 15 -1.38 -3.69 10.76
N SER A 16 -1.61 -4.92 11.19
CA SER A 16 -0.94 -5.47 12.38
C SER A 16 0.58 -5.53 12.26
N PHE A 17 1.12 -5.50 11.04
CA PHE A 17 2.55 -5.37 10.77
C PHE A 17 3.18 -4.12 11.42
N LEU A 18 2.44 -3.01 11.54
CA LEU A 18 2.96 -1.77 12.14
C LEU A 18 2.64 -1.62 13.64
N GLU A 19 1.96 -2.59 14.25
CA GLU A 19 1.45 -2.49 15.62
C GLU A 19 2.38 -3.10 16.68
N ASN A 20 3.55 -3.62 16.30
CA ASN A 20 4.45 -4.35 17.21
C ASN A 20 3.71 -5.49 17.94
N ILE A 21 2.90 -6.22 17.18
CA ILE A 21 1.90 -7.13 17.72
C ILE A 21 2.53 -8.41 18.30
N GLU A 22 3.73 -8.74 17.86
CA GLU A 22 4.56 -9.82 18.40
C GLU A 22 4.88 -9.56 19.88
N VAL A 23 5.18 -8.31 20.24
CA VAL A 23 5.45 -7.93 21.64
C VAL A 23 4.17 -7.70 22.42
N LEU A 24 3.18 -7.02 21.82
CA LEU A 24 1.97 -6.61 22.53
C LEU A 24 0.96 -7.75 22.73
N GLU A 25 0.91 -8.71 21.80
CA GLU A 25 -0.09 -9.78 21.76
C GLU A 25 0.50 -11.18 21.60
N ASN A 26 1.82 -11.33 21.55
CA ASN A 26 2.52 -12.62 21.46
C ASN A 26 2.02 -13.49 20.30
N ARG A 27 1.84 -12.87 19.13
CA ARG A 27 1.46 -13.51 17.87
C ARG A 27 2.13 -12.78 16.70
N ASP A 28 2.25 -13.47 15.57
CA ASP A 28 2.75 -12.86 14.35
C ASP A 28 1.74 -11.85 13.75
N PRO A 29 2.22 -10.85 12.99
CA PRO A 29 1.36 -9.99 12.19
C PRO A 29 0.70 -10.80 11.07
N ASN A 30 -0.57 -10.53 10.84
CA ASN A 30 -1.42 -11.32 9.93
C ASN A 30 -1.94 -10.51 8.73
N ASP A 31 -1.69 -9.21 8.71
CA ASP A 31 -2.24 -8.28 7.75
C ASP A 31 -1.30 -7.09 7.53
N LEU A 32 -1.29 -6.64 6.28
CA LEU A 32 -0.67 -5.43 5.82
C LEU A 32 -1.68 -4.73 4.91
N ASP A 33 -2.14 -3.58 5.35
CA ASP A 33 -3.12 -2.75 4.65
C ASP A 33 -2.38 -1.68 3.85
N ILE A 34 -2.72 -1.52 2.57
CA ILE A 34 -2.05 -0.58 1.68
C ILE A 34 -3.08 0.25 0.91
N VAL A 35 -3.04 1.56 1.11
CA VAL A 35 -3.76 2.52 0.28
C VAL A 35 -2.78 3.17 -0.67
N THR A 36 -2.94 2.95 -1.97
CA THR A 36 -2.08 3.59 -2.98
C THR A 36 -2.79 4.79 -3.58
N PHE A 37 -2.32 5.99 -3.24
CA PHE A 37 -2.72 7.21 -3.91
C PHE A 37 -1.91 7.34 -5.19
N HIS A 38 -2.57 7.27 -6.33
CA HIS A 38 -1.93 7.34 -7.64
C HIS A 38 -2.60 8.38 -8.54
N GLY A 39 -1.94 8.74 -9.64
CA GLY A 39 -2.49 9.68 -10.60
C GLY A 39 -1.88 9.53 -11.98
N PHE A 40 -2.52 10.16 -12.97
CA PHE A 40 -2.02 10.25 -14.34
C PHE A 40 -1.83 8.89 -15.04
N LEU A 41 -2.70 7.92 -14.76
CA LEU A 41 -2.72 6.65 -15.47
C LEU A 41 -3.51 6.82 -16.78
N ASP A 42 -2.85 6.62 -17.92
CA ASP A 42 -3.54 6.60 -19.21
C ASP A 42 -4.21 5.25 -19.49
N THR A 43 -4.96 5.18 -20.59
CA THR A 43 -5.70 3.97 -20.97
C THR A 43 -4.80 2.78 -21.26
N HIS A 44 -3.56 3.00 -21.73
CA HIS A 44 -2.60 1.95 -22.00
C HIS A 44 -2.05 1.37 -20.69
N ILE A 45 -1.70 2.23 -19.73
CA ILE A 45 -1.28 1.80 -18.39
C ILE A 45 -2.40 1.04 -17.68
N LEU A 46 -3.64 1.54 -17.71
CA LEU A 46 -4.79 0.84 -17.13
C LEU A 46 -5.02 -0.54 -17.74
N HIS A 47 -4.82 -0.69 -19.05
CA HIS A 47 -4.88 -1.98 -19.72
C HIS A 47 -3.76 -2.92 -19.24
N ASN A 48 -2.52 -2.43 -19.12
CA ASN A 48 -1.39 -3.21 -18.64
C ASN A 48 -1.57 -3.66 -17.19
N ILE A 49 -2.09 -2.78 -16.33
CA ILE A 49 -2.45 -3.13 -14.94
C ILE A 49 -3.47 -4.27 -14.95
N THR A 50 -4.56 -4.12 -15.69
CA THR A 50 -5.64 -5.13 -15.71
C THR A 50 -5.17 -6.49 -16.22
N THR A 51 -4.22 -6.51 -17.16
CA THR A 51 -3.74 -7.74 -17.80
C THR A 51 -2.56 -8.40 -17.09
N SER A 52 -1.64 -7.60 -16.54
CA SER A 52 -0.34 -8.07 -16.03
C SER A 52 -0.20 -7.94 -14.52
N PHE A 53 -1.03 -7.12 -13.87
CA PHE A 53 -1.02 -6.94 -12.42
C PHE A 53 -2.43 -6.64 -11.86
N PRO A 54 -3.40 -7.55 -12.08
CA PRO A 54 -4.79 -7.34 -11.69
C PRO A 54 -4.99 -7.16 -10.18
N GLU A 55 -4.03 -7.61 -9.35
CA GLU A 55 -4.02 -7.43 -7.90
C GLU A 55 -4.05 -5.96 -7.49
N PHE A 56 -3.47 -5.07 -8.30
CA PHE A 56 -3.51 -3.62 -8.03
C PHE A 56 -4.93 -3.06 -7.98
N SER A 57 -5.86 -3.66 -8.72
CA SER A 57 -7.24 -3.18 -8.82
C SER A 57 -8.24 -4.14 -8.15
N SER A 58 -7.75 -5.20 -7.50
CA SER A 58 -8.58 -6.24 -6.91
C SER A 58 -8.06 -6.63 -5.54
N SER A 59 -8.70 -6.10 -4.50
CA SER A 59 -8.36 -6.43 -3.10
C SER A 59 -8.44 -7.95 -2.84
N ILE A 60 -9.37 -8.65 -3.48
CA ILE A 60 -9.50 -10.11 -3.39
C ILE A 60 -8.24 -10.81 -3.93
N GLN A 61 -7.77 -10.40 -5.11
CA GLN A 61 -6.58 -11.01 -5.72
C GLN A 61 -5.31 -10.60 -4.95
N SER A 62 -5.20 -9.35 -4.53
CA SER A 62 -4.13 -8.88 -3.63
C SER A 62 -4.06 -9.72 -2.35
N LYS A 63 -5.21 -9.97 -1.71
CA LYS A 63 -5.26 -10.78 -0.48
C LYS A 63 -4.87 -12.23 -0.75
N THR A 64 -5.35 -12.79 -1.86
CA THR A 64 -5.09 -14.19 -2.20
C THR A 64 -3.63 -14.44 -2.57
N ASN A 65 -3.03 -13.54 -3.36
CA ASN A 65 -1.70 -13.75 -3.93
C ASN A 65 -0.58 -13.22 -3.04
N PHE A 66 -0.85 -12.22 -2.20
CA PHE A 66 0.17 -11.53 -1.40
C PHE A 66 -0.19 -11.38 0.09
N LEU A 67 -1.35 -11.83 0.54
CA LEU A 67 -1.87 -11.60 1.91
C LEU A 67 -2.10 -10.12 2.25
N LEU A 68 -2.16 -9.25 1.23
CA LEU A 68 -2.29 -7.79 1.35
C LEU A 68 -3.72 -7.33 1.11
N ASP A 69 -4.19 -6.38 1.92
CA ASP A 69 -5.42 -5.64 1.67
C ASP A 69 -5.06 -4.33 0.94
N HIS A 70 -5.24 -4.31 -0.39
CA HIS A 70 -4.82 -3.20 -1.24
C HIS A 70 -5.99 -2.41 -1.80
N TYR A 71 -5.88 -1.08 -1.72
CA TYR A 71 -6.90 -0.13 -2.16
C TYR A 71 -6.29 1.03 -2.97
N PRO A 72 -6.50 1.08 -4.29
CA PRO A 72 -6.07 2.21 -5.11
C PRO A 72 -7.02 3.41 -4.99
N VAL A 73 -6.45 4.62 -4.93
CA VAL A 73 -7.16 5.91 -4.94
C VAL A 73 -6.56 6.78 -6.04
N ASP A 74 -7.33 7.05 -7.09
CA ASP A 74 -6.94 8.01 -8.12
C ASP A 74 -7.15 9.44 -7.62
N PHE A 75 -6.07 10.11 -7.22
CA PHE A 75 -6.13 11.49 -6.73
C PHE A 75 -6.41 12.52 -7.84
N THR A 76 -6.33 12.11 -9.11
CA THR A 76 -6.60 12.95 -10.28
C THR A 76 -8.04 12.84 -10.78
N TYR A 77 -8.81 11.85 -10.31
CA TYR A 77 -10.19 11.64 -10.74
C TYR A 77 -11.12 12.81 -10.41
N HIS A 78 -11.20 13.18 -9.13
CA HIS A 78 -12.02 14.32 -8.68
C HIS A 78 -11.58 14.79 -7.29
N PRO A 79 -11.38 16.10 -7.05
CA PRO A 79 -10.84 16.60 -5.78
C PRO A 79 -11.70 16.24 -4.57
N ILE A 80 -13.03 16.29 -4.68
CA ILE A 80 -13.93 15.89 -3.58
C ILE A 80 -13.76 14.40 -3.24
N VAL A 81 -13.57 13.54 -4.25
CA VAL A 81 -13.37 12.10 -4.02
C VAL A 81 -12.04 11.86 -3.32
N THR A 82 -10.98 12.56 -3.74
CA THR A 82 -9.67 12.51 -3.09
C THR A 82 -9.74 12.93 -1.61
N VAL A 83 -10.45 14.02 -1.31
CA VAL A 83 -10.62 14.51 0.07
C VAL A 83 -11.40 13.51 0.91
N GLU A 84 -12.52 12.98 0.39
CA GLU A 84 -13.33 12.00 1.12
C GLU A 84 -12.61 10.66 1.33
N ALA A 85 -11.87 10.19 0.33
CA ALA A 85 -11.04 8.99 0.45
C ALA A 85 -9.94 9.18 1.51
N THR A 86 -9.23 10.31 1.45
CA THR A 86 -8.22 10.68 2.46
C THR A 86 -8.83 10.70 3.86
N ARG A 87 -9.99 11.35 4.03
CA ARG A 87 -10.71 11.44 5.31
C ARG A 87 -11.12 10.05 5.82
N TYR A 88 -11.59 9.17 4.95
CA TYR A 88 -11.98 7.81 5.30
C TYR A 88 -10.77 7.01 5.81
N TRP A 89 -9.70 6.96 5.03
CA TRP A 89 -8.51 6.17 5.38
C TRP A 89 -7.80 6.70 6.61
N LEU A 90 -7.73 8.02 6.78
CA LEU A 90 -7.16 8.62 8.00
C LEU A 90 -7.92 8.17 9.25
N GLN A 91 -9.26 8.16 9.22
CA GLN A 91 -10.06 7.69 10.36
C GLN A 91 -9.85 6.20 10.64
N LEU A 92 -9.70 5.38 9.59
CA LEU A 92 -9.53 3.94 9.72
C LEU A 92 -8.14 3.54 10.24
N PHE A 93 -7.09 4.19 9.74
CA PHE A 93 -5.69 3.80 10.02
C PHE A 93 -5.08 4.50 11.24
N SER A 94 -5.71 5.54 11.79
CA SER A 94 -5.13 6.29 12.93
C SER A 94 -5.27 5.58 14.29
N HIS A 95 -6.01 4.47 14.37
CA HIS A 95 -6.22 3.74 15.64
C HIS A 95 -6.14 2.23 15.45
N ASN A 96 -5.65 1.54 16.48
CA ASN A 96 -5.80 0.08 16.55
C ASN A 96 -7.19 -0.33 17.09
N ARG A 97 -7.45 -1.64 17.15
CA ARG A 97 -8.72 -2.20 17.65
C ARG A 97 -9.03 -1.88 19.13
N LYS A 98 -8.04 -1.42 19.89
CA LYS A 98 -8.18 -0.99 21.30
C LYS A 98 -8.40 0.53 21.41
N GLY A 99 -8.48 1.25 20.28
CA GLY A 99 -8.66 2.71 20.24
C GLY A 99 -7.39 3.48 20.59
N VAL A 100 -6.22 2.86 20.54
CA VAL A 100 -4.93 3.53 20.76
C VAL A 100 -4.50 4.20 19.47
N TRP A 101 -4.12 5.48 19.57
CA TRP A 101 -3.54 6.23 18.45
C TRP A 101 -2.28 5.57 17.93
N LYS A 102 -2.19 5.44 16.60
CA LYS A 102 -1.01 4.97 15.90
C LYS A 102 -0.72 5.84 14.68
N GLY A 103 0.51 5.78 14.21
CA GLY A 103 0.94 6.44 12.98
C GLY A 103 0.63 5.61 11.75
N ILE A 104 0.73 6.24 10.59
CA ILE A 104 0.62 5.63 9.27
C ILE A 104 1.99 5.80 8.59
N VAL A 105 2.53 4.75 7.99
CA VAL A 105 3.78 4.86 7.23
C VAL A 105 3.46 5.30 5.81
N GLN A 106 4.11 6.36 5.33
CA GLN A 106 3.99 6.82 3.96
C GLN A 106 5.26 6.48 3.17
N LEU A 107 5.11 5.78 2.04
CA LEU A 107 6.20 5.50 1.10
C LEU A 107 5.91 6.16 -0.25
N PRO A 108 6.87 6.90 -0.86
CA PRO A 108 6.70 7.41 -2.21
C PRO A 108 6.72 6.26 -3.24
N LEU A 109 6.04 6.45 -4.37
CA LEU A 109 6.19 5.60 -5.55
C LEU A 109 7.45 6.00 -6.34
N ASN A 110 7.86 5.16 -7.30
CA ASN A 110 8.99 5.41 -8.19
C ASN A 110 10.34 5.58 -7.45
N THR A 111 10.62 4.63 -6.57
CA THR A 111 11.80 4.57 -5.70
C THR A 111 12.75 3.45 -6.12
N SER A 112 13.00 3.30 -7.42
CA SER A 112 13.73 2.14 -7.95
C SER A 112 15.12 1.98 -7.30
N SER A 113 15.83 3.09 -7.04
CA SER A 113 17.12 3.08 -6.34
C SER A 113 17.03 2.55 -4.91
N GLU A 114 16.04 3.00 -4.15
CA GLU A 114 15.82 2.58 -2.77
C GLU A 114 15.35 1.13 -2.71
N ASN A 115 14.57 0.68 -3.69
CA ASN A 115 14.14 -0.71 -3.82
C ASN A 115 15.33 -1.64 -4.08
N GLU A 116 16.28 -1.24 -4.92
CA GLU A 116 17.54 -1.98 -5.13
C GLU A 116 18.35 -2.05 -3.83
N LEU A 117 18.51 -0.93 -3.11
CA LEU A 117 19.21 -0.90 -1.83
C LEU A 117 18.54 -1.79 -0.77
N ALA A 118 17.21 -1.78 -0.70
CA ALA A 118 16.46 -2.63 0.22
C ALA A 118 16.64 -4.11 -0.12
N LEU A 119 16.63 -4.47 -1.40
CA LEU A 119 16.84 -5.84 -1.86
C LEU A 119 18.27 -6.30 -1.57
N ASP A 120 19.27 -5.46 -1.82
CA ASP A 120 20.67 -5.74 -1.49
C ASP A 120 20.86 -5.95 0.02
N PHE A 121 20.21 -5.13 0.84
CA PHE A 121 20.19 -5.30 2.28
C PHE A 121 19.59 -6.65 2.69
N LEU A 122 18.43 -7.02 2.13
CA LEU A 122 17.77 -8.31 2.41
C LEU A 122 18.66 -9.50 2.00
N ASN A 123 19.23 -9.46 0.79
CA ASN A 123 20.14 -10.49 0.31
C ASN A 123 21.41 -10.60 1.17
N GLY A 124 21.86 -9.47 1.74
CA GLY A 124 22.99 -9.41 2.66
C GLY A 124 22.73 -10.06 4.03
N LEU A 125 21.47 -10.29 4.41
CA LEU A 125 21.11 -10.94 5.68
C LEU A 125 21.29 -12.47 5.66
N GLY A 126 21.53 -13.07 4.49
CA GLY A 126 21.78 -14.51 4.35
C GLY A 126 20.59 -15.41 4.70
N ILE A 127 19.38 -14.86 4.64
CA ILE A 127 18.08 -15.56 4.73
C ILE A 127 17.52 -15.81 3.34
#